data_AF-A0A537I5P9-F1
#
_entry.id   AF-A0A537I5P9-F1
#
_cell.length_a   1.000
_cell.length_b   1.000
_cell.length_c   1.000
_cell.angle_alpha   90.00
_cell.angle_beta   90.00
_cell.angle_gamma   90.00
#
_symmetry.space_group_name_H-M   'P 1'
#
loop_
_entity.id
_entity.type
_entity.pdbx_description
1 polymer ?
#
loop_
_entity_poly.entity_id
_entity_poly.type
_entity_poly.pdbx_seq_one_letter_code
_entity_poly.pdbx_strand_id
1 'polypeptide(L)'
;MPRVREAPHRIGGVEFQVDGVGFMHSHGPSWLDIRLSKEDQASVLKTGQALPHQAQVHAQAGWVSFRIEISQDIANAKKVIHLAYKNARKNPGDLESR
;
A
#
# COMPACT_ATOMS: atom_id res chain seq x y z
N MET A 1 14.23 -1.71 2.51
CA MET A 1 13.94 -0.86 1.33
C MET A 1 14.62 0.50 1.56
N PRO A 2 15.50 0.98 0.68
CA PRO A 2 16.22 2.24 0.90
C PRO A 2 15.30 3.46 0.96
N ARG A 3 15.66 4.45 1.80
CA ARG A 3 14.97 5.76 1.93
C ARG A 3 13.51 5.71 2.37
N VAL A 4 13.06 4.57 2.90
CA VAL A 4 11.76 4.48 3.54
C VAL A 4 11.80 5.17 4.89
N ARG A 5 10.79 5.99 5.18
CA ARG A 5 10.58 6.65 6.47
C ARG A 5 9.18 6.36 6.98
N GLU A 6 9.05 6.33 8.30
CA GLU A 6 7.77 6.25 9.00
C GLU A 6 7.25 7.66 9.33
N ALA A 7 5.94 7.82 9.31
CA ALA A 7 5.23 9.02 9.74
C ALA A 7 3.90 8.63 10.42
N PRO A 8 3.33 9.46 11.31
CA PRO A 8 2.00 9.22 11.84
C PRO A 8 0.94 9.27 10.73
N HIS A 9 0.06 8.26 10.66
CA HIS A 9 -1.07 8.27 9.72
C HIS A 9 -2.24 9.09 10.29
N ARG A 10 -2.90 9.90 9.46
CA ARG A 10 -3.94 10.87 9.88
C ARG A 10 -5.13 10.23 10.61
N ILE A 11 -5.45 8.98 10.28
CA ILE A 11 -6.60 8.22 10.84
C ILE A 11 -6.11 7.23 11.92
N GLY A 12 -4.88 7.42 12.42
CA GLY A 12 -4.19 6.48 13.30
C GLY A 12 -3.47 5.37 12.52
N GLY A 13 -2.41 4.84 13.14
CA GLY A 13 -1.50 3.89 12.51
C GLY A 13 -0.19 4.54 12.05
N VAL A 14 0.59 3.79 11.27
CA VAL A 14 1.89 4.22 10.73
C VAL A 14 1.80 4.36 9.22
N GLU A 15 2.22 5.50 8.69
CA GLU A 15 2.43 5.71 7.26
C GLU A 15 3.89 5.47 6.88
N PHE A 16 4.09 4.77 5.77
CA PHE A 16 5.39 4.52 5.17
C PHE A 16 5.52 5.29 3.87
N GLN A 17 6.60 6.06 3.77
CA GLN A 17 6.88 6.92 2.64
C GLN A 17 8.26 6.60 2.07
N VAL A 18 8.42 6.74 0.76
CA VAL A 18 9.74 6.74 0.09
C VAL A 18 9.90 8.05 -0.64
N ASP A 19 10.99 8.76 -0.39
CA ASP A 19 11.28 10.06 -1.01
C ASP A 19 10.12 11.07 -0.87
N GLY A 20 9.38 11.01 0.26
CA GLY A 20 8.22 11.86 0.56
C GLY A 20 6.89 11.34 0.02
N VAL A 21 6.88 10.25 -0.75
CA VAL A 21 5.68 9.67 -1.37
C VAL A 21 5.16 8.51 -0.50
N GLY A 22 3.96 8.68 0.07
CA GLY A 22 3.27 7.64 0.83
C GLY A 22 2.82 6.48 -0.06
N PHE A 23 3.19 5.24 0.33
CA PHE A 23 2.91 4.04 -0.47
C PHE A 23 2.29 2.89 0.33
N MET A 24 2.30 2.96 1.66
CA MET A 24 1.66 1.97 2.52
C MET A 24 1.32 2.60 3.86
N HIS A 25 0.20 2.19 4.46
CA HIS A 25 -0.14 2.49 5.85
C HIS A 25 -0.43 1.18 6.61
N SER A 26 -0.13 1.14 7.91
CA SER A 26 -0.51 0.04 8.79
C SER A 26 -1.50 0.50 9.85
N HIS A 27 -2.58 -0.26 10.00
CA HIS A 27 -3.61 -0.08 11.02
C HIS A 27 -3.49 -1.17 12.08
N GLY A 28 -2.36 -1.18 12.79
CA GLY A 28 -1.99 -2.23 13.72
C GLY A 28 -1.17 -3.36 13.08
N PRO A 29 -1.06 -4.52 13.74
CA PRO A 29 -0.10 -5.56 13.35
C PRO A 29 -0.52 -6.39 12.12
N SER A 30 -1.82 -6.41 11.80
CA SER A 30 -2.38 -7.34 10.81
C SER A 30 -3.14 -6.67 9.68
N TRP A 31 -3.29 -5.34 9.68
CA TRP A 31 -4.01 -4.63 8.63
C TRP A 31 -3.12 -3.60 7.95
N LEU A 32 -3.01 -3.68 6.63
CA LEU A 32 -2.21 -2.80 5.79
C LEU A 32 -3.06 -2.27 4.66
N ASP A 33 -2.89 -1.00 4.33
CA ASP A 33 -3.37 -0.41 3.09
C ASP A 33 -2.16 -0.07 2.22
N ILE A 34 -2.18 -0.47 0.96
CA ILE A 34 -1.02 -0.42 0.07
C ILE A 34 -1.41 0.26 -1.25
N ARG A 35 -0.64 1.26 -1.67
CA ARG A 35 -0.86 2.00 -2.92
C ARG A 35 -0.03 1.42 -4.06
N LEU A 36 -0.72 0.91 -5.07
CA LEU A 36 -0.16 0.27 -6.24
C LEU A 36 -0.35 1.13 -7.49
N SER A 37 0.30 0.72 -8.58
CA SER A 37 -0.13 1.15 -9.91
C SER A 37 -1.54 0.59 -10.20
N LYS A 38 -2.30 1.21 -11.10
CA LYS A 38 -3.64 0.69 -11.47
C LYS A 38 -3.57 -0.73 -12.06
N GLU A 39 -2.50 -1.04 -12.79
CA GLU A 39 -2.27 -2.37 -13.37
C GLU A 39 -1.99 -3.41 -12.28
N ASP A 40 -1.07 -3.11 -11.37
CA ASP A 40 -0.75 -4.00 -10.25
C ASP A 40 -1.96 -4.19 -9.34
N GLN A 41 -2.73 -3.12 -9.06
CA GLN A 41 -3.98 -3.18 -8.29
C GLN A 41 -4.95 -4.17 -8.93
N ALA A 42 -5.23 -4.04 -10.22
CA ALA A 42 -6.12 -4.96 -10.93
C ALA A 42 -5.63 -6.41 -10.86
N SER A 43 -4.32 -6.62 -11.01
CA SER A 43 -3.70 -7.95 -10.95
C SER A 43 -3.82 -8.62 -9.58
N VAL A 44 -3.49 -7.90 -8.50
CA VAL A 44 -3.53 -8.47 -7.14
C VAL A 44 -4.95 -8.72 -6.67
N LEU A 45 -5.92 -7.88 -7.09
CA LEU A 45 -7.33 -8.09 -6.79
C LEU A 45 -7.88 -9.31 -7.56
N LYS A 46 -7.58 -9.41 -8.86
CA LYS A 46 -8.01 -10.55 -9.69
C LYS A 46 -7.48 -11.89 -9.18
N THR A 47 -6.27 -11.90 -8.64
CA THR A 47 -5.61 -13.12 -8.13
C THR A 47 -5.92 -13.41 -6.65
N GLY A 48 -6.69 -12.56 -5.98
CA GLY A 48 -7.00 -12.71 -4.56
C GLY A 48 -5.80 -12.50 -3.63
N GLN A 49 -4.73 -11.88 -4.13
CA GLN A 49 -3.54 -11.55 -3.33
C GLN A 49 -3.77 -10.37 -2.40
N ALA A 50 -4.77 -9.55 -2.66
CA ALA A 50 -5.18 -8.44 -1.80
C ALA A 50 -6.70 -8.28 -1.82
N LEU A 51 -7.21 -7.54 -0.85
CA LEU A 51 -8.62 -7.18 -0.73
C LEU A 51 -8.87 -5.80 -1.36
N PRO A 52 -10.08 -5.54 -1.88
CA PRO A 52 -10.49 -4.19 -2.22
C PRO A 52 -10.32 -3.26 -1.02
N HIS A 53 -9.83 -2.04 -1.27
CA HIS A 53 -9.67 -1.05 -0.21
C HIS A 53 -11.03 -0.71 0.41
N GLN A 54 -11.13 -0.82 1.73
CA GLN A 54 -12.41 -0.68 2.45
C GLN A 54 -12.96 0.75 2.41
N ALA A 55 -12.09 1.78 2.39
CA ALA A 55 -12.55 3.14 2.15
C ALA A 55 -12.82 3.31 0.65
N GLN A 56 -14.07 3.07 0.25
CA GLN A 56 -14.51 3.06 -1.15
C GLN A 56 -14.13 4.34 -1.92
N VAL A 57 -14.01 5.48 -1.22
CA VAL A 57 -13.57 6.77 -1.78
C VAL A 57 -12.15 6.74 -2.38
N HIS A 58 -11.32 5.76 -2.02
CA HIS A 58 -9.93 5.63 -2.53
C HIS A 58 -9.71 4.38 -3.40
N ALA A 59 -10.73 3.57 -3.66
CA ALA A 59 -10.61 2.36 -4.47
C ALA A 59 -10.12 2.67 -5.91
N GLN A 60 -10.42 3.86 -6.44
CA GLN A 60 -9.98 4.31 -7.77
C GLN A 60 -8.53 4.83 -7.83
N ALA A 61 -7.89 5.06 -6.67
CA ALA A 61 -6.57 5.70 -6.56
C ALA A 61 -5.40 4.70 -6.39
N GLY A 62 -5.62 3.43 -6.72
CA GLY A 62 -4.59 2.38 -6.67
C GLY A 62 -4.45 1.69 -5.31
N TRP A 63 -5.35 1.94 -4.35
CA TRP A 63 -5.28 1.35 -3.02
C TRP A 63 -5.90 -0.05 -2.95
N VAL A 64 -5.26 -0.93 -2.19
CA VAL A 64 -5.77 -2.23 -1.77
C VAL A 64 -5.57 -2.40 -0.27
N SER A 65 -6.40 -3.22 0.37
CA SER A 65 -6.21 -3.63 1.76
C SER A 65 -5.60 -5.02 1.81
N PHE A 66 -4.81 -5.28 2.83
CA PHE A 66 -4.18 -6.58 3.08
C PHE A 66 -4.35 -6.95 4.55
N ARG A 67 -4.83 -8.17 4.80
CA ARG A 67 -4.97 -8.72 6.15
C ARG A 67 -3.98 -9.87 6.35
N ILE A 68 -3.20 -9.81 7.42
CA ILE A 68 -2.29 -10.89 7.82
C ILE A 68 -3.01 -11.74 8.86
N GLU A 69 -3.41 -12.94 8.49
CA GLU A 69 -4.06 -13.92 9.39
C GLU A 69 -3.13 -15.10 9.67
N ILE A 70 -2.35 -15.51 8.67
CA ILE A 70 -1.40 -16.62 8.76
C ILE A 70 -0.01 -16.21 8.24
N SER A 71 1.01 -17.00 8.58
CA SER A 71 2.40 -16.73 8.16
C SER A 71 2.58 -16.67 6.64
N GLN A 72 1.76 -17.39 5.87
CA GLN A 72 1.79 -17.35 4.40
C GLN A 72 1.42 -15.96 3.85
N ASP A 73 0.57 -15.22 4.56
CA ASP A 73 0.13 -13.88 4.16
C ASP A 73 1.30 -12.89 4.22
N ILE A 74 2.24 -13.09 5.14
CA ILE A 74 3.46 -12.26 5.24
C ILE A 74 4.27 -12.32 3.95
N ALA A 75 4.38 -13.50 3.34
CA ALA A 75 5.11 -13.66 2.08
C ALA A 75 4.41 -12.92 0.92
N ASN A 76 3.07 -12.96 0.88
CA ASN A 76 2.29 -12.23 -0.12
C ASN A 76 2.35 -10.71 0.12
N ALA A 77 2.19 -10.26 1.36
CA ALA A 77 2.33 -8.86 1.74
C ALA A 77 3.69 -8.30 1.29
N LYS A 78 4.79 -9.01 1.58
CA LYS A 78 6.13 -8.59 1.15
C LYS A 78 6.24 -8.37 -0.36
N LYS A 79 5.61 -9.23 -1.18
CA LYS A 79 5.60 -9.08 -2.64
C LYS A 79 4.84 -7.81 -3.05
N VAL A 80 3.63 -7.62 -2.52
CA VAL A 80 2.77 -6.48 -2.85
C VAL A 80 3.40 -5.15 -2.40
N ILE A 81 3.99 -5.11 -1.20
CA ILE A 81 4.72 -3.93 -0.68
C ILE A 81 5.90 -3.58 -1.60
N HIS A 82 6.57 -4.58 -2.18
CA HIS A 82 7.68 -4.33 -3.09
C HIS A 82 7.23 -3.71 -4.42
N LEU A 83 6.03 -4.07 -4.92
CA LEU A 83 5.41 -3.41 -6.08
C LEU A 83 5.08 -1.95 -5.75
N ALA A 84 4.45 -1.71 -4.60
CA ALA A 84 4.10 -0.37 -4.13
C ALA A 84 5.32 0.55 -3.98
N TYR A 85 6.39 0.03 -3.37
CA TYR A 85 7.67 0.74 -3.23
C TYR A 85 8.25 1.13 -4.59
N LYS A 86 8.24 0.21 -5.57
CA LYS A 86 8.71 0.49 -6.94
C LYS A 86 7.84 1.55 -7.63
N ASN A 87 6.52 1.47 -7.46
CA ASN A 87 5.58 2.44 -8.02
C ASN A 87 5.83 3.85 -7.46
N ALA A 88 5.91 3.97 -6.14
CA ALA A 88 6.13 5.26 -5.46
C ALA A 88 7.45 5.92 -5.84
N ARG A 89 8.52 5.13 -6.07
CA ARG A 89 9.80 5.67 -6.56
C ARG A 89 9.77 6.14 -8.02
N LYS A 90 8.89 5.59 -8.86
CA LYS A 90 8.78 5.95 -10.28
C LYS A 90 7.87 7.16 -10.50
N ASN A 91 6.87 7.33 -9.64
CA ASN A 91 5.80 8.31 -9.80
C ASN A 91 5.76 9.29 -8.61
N PRO A 92 6.73 10.20 -8.47
CA PRO A 92 6.71 11.20 -7.40
C PRO A 92 5.61 12.26 -7.56
N GLY A 93 5.03 12.40 -8.76
CA GLY A 93 4.03 13.43 -9.09
C GLY A 93 2.66 13.31 -8.41
N ASP A 94 2.38 12.18 -7.74
CA ASP A 94 1.13 12.00 -6.96
C ASP A 94 1.09 12.81 -5.65
N LEU A 95 2.14 13.61 -5.37
CA LEU A 95 2.18 14.61 -4.31
C LEU A 95 1.39 15.89 -4.64
N GLU A 96 1.18 16.19 -5.92
CA GLU A 96 0.62 17.49 -6.37
C GLU A 96 -0.91 17.50 -6.49
N SER A 97 -1.59 16.37 -6.26
CA SER A 97 -3.06 16.26 -6.37
C SER A 97 -3.78 16.21 -5.01
N ARG A 98 -3.12 16.63 -3.93
CA ARG A 98 -3.69 16.71 -2.57
C ARG A 98 -4.09 18.13 -2.20
#